data_AF-A0A7S3F0E6-F1
#
_entry.id   AF-A0A7S3F0E6-F1
#
_cell.length_a   1.000
_cell.length_b   1.000
_cell.length_c   1.000
_cell.angle_alpha   90.00
_cell.angle_beta   90.00
_cell.angle_gamma   90.00
#
_symmetry.space_group_name_H-M   'P 1'
#
loop_
_entity.id
_entity.type
_entity.pdbx_description
1 polymer ?
#
loop_
_entity_poly.entity_id
_entity_poly.type
_entity_poly.pdbx_seq_one_letter_code
_entity_poly.pdbx_strand_id
1 'polypeptide(L)'
;RKSAAEPDRAATMIQSQYRGKNVRKHGGAKMTAEPSVPFVVSVHRLRLAPEQRLDAVNAVWVEVDLLGLHAAECRTPRLKPSEAERAVQFQYALQITSGSPEAEKLRKALRSPDEQDSDIFFSAMVATFSGNKQIG
;
A
#
# COMPACT_ATOMS: atom_id res chain seq x y z
N ARG A 1 28.13 -15.80 27.17
CA ARG A 1 26.69 -16.17 27.08
C ARG A 1 26.05 -15.29 26.00
N LYS A 2 25.48 -15.93 24.95
CA LYS A 2 24.44 -15.49 23.99
C LYS A 2 24.59 -14.11 23.31
N SER A 3 25.08 -14.03 22.05
CA SER A 3 24.41 -14.27 20.75
C SER A 3 23.57 -13.08 20.26
N ALA A 4 24.16 -12.23 19.42
CA ALA A 4 23.48 -11.18 18.65
C ALA A 4 24.16 -11.04 17.27
N ALA A 5 23.96 -12.03 16.38
CA ALA A 5 24.61 -12.06 15.07
C ALA A 5 23.68 -12.52 13.93
N GLU A 6 22.37 -12.28 14.05
CA GLU A 6 21.39 -12.68 13.04
C GLU A 6 20.57 -11.58 12.33
N PRO A 7 20.48 -10.31 12.77
CA PRO A 7 19.72 -9.31 11.99
C PRO A 7 20.49 -8.75 10.77
N ASP A 8 21.82 -8.90 10.74
CA ASP A 8 22.67 -8.20 9.74
C ASP A 8 22.79 -8.93 8.39
N ARG A 9 22.44 -10.22 8.36
CA ARG A 9 22.51 -11.03 7.14
C ARG A 9 21.44 -10.64 6.12
N ALA A 10 20.24 -10.27 6.57
CA ALA A 10 19.16 -9.85 5.69
C ALA A 10 19.48 -8.51 5.01
N ALA A 11 19.99 -7.53 5.76
CA ALA A 11 20.42 -6.24 5.22
C ALA A 11 21.58 -6.40 4.22
N THR A 12 22.55 -7.26 4.54
CA THR A 12 23.69 -7.57 3.65
C THR A 12 23.25 -8.26 2.36
N MET A 13 22.27 -9.16 2.41
CA MET A 13 21.72 -9.83 1.23
C MET A 13 21.00 -8.86 0.29
N ILE A 14 20.21 -7.93 0.83
CA ILE A 14 19.51 -6.90 0.04
C ILE A 14 20.52 -5.96 -0.65
N GLN A 15 21.58 -5.55 0.05
CA GLN A 15 22.60 -4.66 -0.53
C GLN A 15 23.48 -5.33 -1.58
N SER A 16 23.77 -6.62 -1.44
CA SER A 16 24.65 -7.36 -2.37
C SER A 16 23.98 -7.65 -3.72
N GLN A 17 22.66 -7.93 -3.73
CA GLN A 17 21.92 -8.14 -4.98
C GLN A 17 21.79 -6.87 -5.84
N TYR A 18 21.87 -5.68 -5.24
CA TYR A 18 21.72 -4.40 -5.95
C TYR A 18 23.02 -3.83 -6.52
N ARG A 19 24.19 -4.25 -6.00
CA ARG A 19 25.50 -3.68 -6.36
C ARG A 19 26.19 -4.34 -7.56
N GLY A 20 25.71 -5.48 -8.03
CA GLY A 20 26.37 -6.27 -9.07
C GLY A 20 25.60 -6.32 -10.39
N LYS A 21 26.01 -5.46 -11.33
CA LYS A 21 25.89 -5.53 -12.81
C LYS A 21 25.25 -4.28 -13.41
N ASN A 22 26.08 -3.26 -13.68
CA ASN A 22 26.09 -2.44 -14.91
C ASN A 22 27.08 -1.28 -14.76
N VAL A 23 28.37 -1.57 -14.89
CA VAL A 23 29.36 -0.54 -15.23
C VAL A 23 29.31 -0.35 -16.74
N ARG A 24 28.68 0.73 -17.20
CA ARG A 24 28.99 1.33 -18.51
C ARG A 24 29.38 2.79 -18.27
N LYS A 25 30.65 3.08 -18.57
CA LYS A 25 31.17 4.44 -18.75
C LYS A 25 30.44 5.10 -19.92
N HIS A 26 29.80 6.24 -19.70
CA HIS A 26 29.79 7.37 -20.63
C HIS A 26 29.37 8.63 -19.87
N GLY A 27 30.08 9.72 -20.13
CA GLY A 27 29.86 11.03 -19.54
C GLY A 27 28.51 11.63 -19.96
N GLY A 28 27.98 12.45 -19.06
CA GLY A 28 26.71 13.15 -19.18
C GLY A 28 26.25 13.47 -17.76
N ALA A 29 26.04 14.75 -17.46
CA ALA A 29 25.73 15.25 -16.13
C ALA A 29 24.67 14.39 -15.42
N LYS A 30 25.07 13.68 -14.35
CA LYS A 30 24.10 13.08 -13.44
C LYS A 30 23.46 14.22 -12.66
N MET A 31 22.32 14.70 -13.14
CA MET A 31 21.28 15.14 -12.21
C MET A 31 21.18 14.02 -11.18
N THR A 32 21.57 14.31 -9.95
CA THR A 32 21.37 13.42 -8.81
C THR A 32 19.88 13.18 -8.73
N ALA A 33 19.41 12.04 -9.26
CA ALA A 33 18.02 11.65 -9.13
C ALA A 33 17.68 11.70 -7.63
N GLU A 34 16.68 12.49 -7.30
CA GLU A 34 16.26 12.69 -5.92
C GLU A 34 15.91 11.31 -5.30
N PRO A 35 16.39 10.99 -4.09
CA PRO A 35 16.12 9.70 -3.50
C PRO A 35 14.61 9.56 -3.24
N SER A 36 14.01 8.51 -3.79
CA SER A 36 12.60 8.16 -3.54
C SER A 36 12.49 7.17 -2.37
N VAL A 37 11.49 7.36 -1.53
CA VAL A 37 11.14 6.45 -0.42
C VAL A 37 9.78 5.83 -0.71
N PRO A 38 9.63 4.50 -0.59
CA PRO A 38 8.34 3.85 -0.81
C PRO A 38 7.44 4.02 0.43
N PHE A 39 6.24 4.55 0.22
CA PHE A 39 5.13 4.43 1.17
C PHE A 39 4.25 3.25 0.76
N VAL A 40 4.16 2.26 1.64
CA VAL A 40 3.58 0.96 1.33
C VAL A 40 2.30 0.75 2.13
N VAL A 41 1.23 0.38 1.43
CA VAL A 41 -0.02 -0.05 2.04
C VAL A 41 -0.33 -1.47 1.62
N SER A 42 -0.70 -2.30 2.60
CA SER A 42 -0.96 -3.72 2.40
C SER A 42 -2.30 -4.10 2.99
N VAL A 43 -3.07 -4.91 2.26
CA VAL A 43 -4.32 -5.51 2.72
C VAL A 43 -4.16 -7.03 2.72
N HIS A 44 -4.19 -7.61 3.92
CA HIS A 44 -3.91 -9.04 4.10
C HIS A 44 -5.17 -9.89 4.13
N ARG A 45 -6.23 -9.42 4.76
CA ARG A 45 -7.48 -10.16 4.96
C ARG A 45 -8.66 -9.20 5.04
N LEU A 46 -9.77 -9.60 4.45
CA LEU A 46 -11.06 -8.94 4.59
C LEU A 46 -12.08 -9.97 5.06
N ARG A 47 -12.68 -9.75 6.22
CA ARG A 47 -13.72 -10.62 6.77
C ARG A 47 -15.00 -9.83 6.93
N LEU A 48 -16.07 -10.29 6.28
CA LEU A 48 -17.40 -9.73 6.45
C LEU A 48 -17.98 -10.17 7.80
N ALA A 49 -18.59 -9.24 8.52
CA ALA A 49 -19.40 -9.55 9.67
C ALA A 49 -20.64 -10.38 9.25
N PRO A 50 -21.22 -11.22 10.12
CA PRO A 50 -22.36 -12.06 9.79
C PRO A 50 -23.52 -11.30 9.13
N GLU A 51 -23.84 -10.11 9.63
CA GLU A 51 -24.88 -9.21 9.12
C GLU A 51 -24.59 -8.66 7.71
N GLN A 52 -23.33 -8.67 7.28
CA GLN A 52 -22.90 -8.23 5.95
C GLN A 52 -22.80 -9.40 4.95
N ARG A 53 -22.89 -10.65 5.42
CA ARG A 53 -22.93 -11.85 4.57
C ARG A 53 -24.34 -12.01 3.99
N LEU A 54 -24.71 -11.08 3.11
CA LEU A 54 -25.94 -11.19 2.33
C LEU A 54 -25.83 -12.41 1.41
N ASP A 55 -26.93 -13.14 1.24
CA ASP A 55 -26.99 -14.32 0.35
C ASP A 55 -26.64 -14.00 -1.12
N ALA A 56 -26.59 -12.72 -1.46
CA ALA A 56 -26.35 -12.17 -2.78
C ALA A 56 -24.96 -11.56 -3.01
N VAL A 57 -23.97 -11.74 -2.12
CA VAL A 57 -22.62 -11.18 -2.33
C VAL A 57 -21.83 -12.03 -3.33
N ASN A 58 -21.64 -11.48 -4.53
CA ASN A 58 -20.89 -12.12 -5.62
C ASN A 58 -19.38 -11.90 -5.50
N ALA A 59 -18.96 -10.72 -5.02
CA ALA A 59 -17.56 -10.38 -4.83
C ALA A 59 -17.37 -9.29 -3.77
N VAL A 60 -16.19 -9.23 -3.19
CA VAL A 60 -15.73 -8.22 -2.24
C VAL A 60 -14.39 -7.64 -2.66
N TRP A 61 -14.14 -6.38 -2.31
CA TRP A 61 -12.84 -5.74 -2.48
C TRP A 61 -12.70 -4.58 -1.48
N VAL A 62 -11.49 -4.06 -1.32
CA VAL A 62 -11.21 -2.86 -0.53
C VAL A 62 -10.71 -1.76 -1.45
N GLU A 63 -11.26 -0.56 -1.28
CA GLU A 63 -10.75 0.68 -1.87
C GLU A 63 -10.07 1.47 -0.75
N VAL A 64 -8.87 1.98 -1.01
CA VAL A 64 -8.07 2.70 -0.02
C VAL A 64 -7.88 4.13 -0.46
N ASP A 65 -8.27 5.08 0.39
CA ASP A 65 -8.01 6.50 0.17
C ASP A 65 -6.77 6.93 0.98
N LEU A 66 -5.67 7.20 0.28
CA LEU A 66 -4.40 7.60 0.87
C LEU A 66 -4.31 9.13 0.96
N LEU A 67 -5.13 9.77 1.81
CA LEU A 67 -5.15 11.23 1.99
C LEU A 67 -5.55 12.00 0.70
N GLY A 68 -6.50 11.44 -0.05
CA GLY A 68 -6.90 11.92 -1.37
C GLY A 68 -5.82 11.75 -2.43
N LEU A 69 -4.80 10.91 -2.19
CA LEU A 69 -3.82 10.50 -3.20
C LEU A 69 -4.27 9.19 -3.82
N HIS A 70 -4.26 9.14 -5.15
CA HIS A 70 -4.36 7.88 -5.92
C HIS A 70 -5.55 6.98 -5.52
N ALA A 71 -6.66 7.57 -5.05
CA ALA A 71 -7.82 6.84 -4.53
C ALA A 71 -8.43 5.86 -5.56
N ALA A 72 -8.35 6.19 -6.85
CA ALA A 72 -8.81 5.31 -7.92
C ALA A 72 -7.88 4.11 -8.20
N GLU A 73 -6.60 4.20 -7.80
CA GLU A 73 -5.57 3.21 -8.12
C GLU A 73 -5.30 2.26 -6.93
N CYS A 74 -5.57 2.69 -5.70
CA CYS A 74 -5.35 1.87 -4.51
C CYS A 74 -6.58 0.98 -4.20
N ARG A 75 -6.79 -0.03 -5.05
CA ARG A 75 -7.91 -0.97 -4.92
C ARG A 75 -7.46 -2.42 -5.02
N THR A 76 -7.97 -3.27 -4.12
CA THR A 76 -7.70 -4.71 -4.16
C THR A 76 -8.44 -5.39 -5.31
N PRO A 77 -7.96 -6.55 -5.79
CA PRO A 77 -8.73 -7.41 -6.67
C PRO A 77 -10.10 -7.75 -6.07
N ARG A 78 -11.07 -8.01 -6.95
CA ARG A 78 -12.38 -8.54 -6.56
C ARG A 78 -12.24 -10.03 -6.26
N LEU A 79 -12.63 -10.43 -5.06
CA LEU A 79 -12.49 -11.80 -4.56
C LEU A 79 -13.85 -12.32 -4.09
N LYS A 80 -14.02 -13.64 -4.03
CA LYS A 80 -15.17 -14.21 -3.30
C LYS A 80 -15.00 -13.93 -1.79
N PRO A 81 -16.08 -13.79 -1.01
CA PRO A 81 -15.98 -13.56 0.44
C PRO A 81 -15.09 -14.57 1.17
N SER A 82 -15.19 -15.85 0.81
CA SER A 82 -14.37 -16.93 1.41
C SER A 82 -12.89 -16.86 1.03
N GLU A 83 -12.57 -16.35 -0.17
CA GLU A 83 -11.19 -16.15 -0.62
C GLU A 83 -10.56 -14.95 0.10
N ALA A 84 -11.31 -13.85 0.21
CA ALA A 84 -10.87 -12.64 0.90
C ALA A 84 -10.64 -12.85 2.42
N GLU A 85 -11.42 -13.74 3.05
CA GLU A 85 -11.23 -14.13 4.45
C GLU A 85 -9.98 -14.99 4.65
N ARG A 86 -9.55 -15.74 3.62
CA ARG A 86 -8.30 -16.50 3.68
C ARG A 86 -7.11 -15.57 3.47
N ALA A 87 -7.05 -14.90 2.32
CA ALA A 87 -5.96 -14.02 1.96
C ALA A 87 -6.33 -13.09 0.80
N VAL A 88 -6.14 -11.78 1.00
CA VAL A 88 -6.22 -10.77 -0.08
C VAL A 88 -4.85 -10.59 -0.75
N GLN A 89 -3.78 -10.58 0.06
CA GLN A 89 -2.37 -10.42 -0.38
C GLN A 89 -2.17 -9.26 -1.37
N PHE A 90 -2.76 -8.11 -1.06
CA PHE A 90 -2.57 -6.90 -1.83
C PHE A 90 -1.49 -6.03 -1.22
N GLN A 91 -0.64 -5.45 -2.06
CA GLN A 91 0.36 -4.46 -1.68
C GLN A 91 0.43 -3.38 -2.76
N TYR A 92 0.33 -2.12 -2.34
CA TYR A 92 0.52 -0.95 -3.16
C TYR A 92 1.69 -0.13 -2.61
N ALA A 93 2.57 0.33 -3.48
CA ALA A 93 3.74 1.12 -3.10
C ALA A 93 3.76 2.43 -3.89
N LEU A 94 3.56 3.53 -3.18
CA LEU A 94 3.67 4.89 -3.70
C LEU A 94 5.13 5.35 -3.55
N GLN A 95 5.78 5.70 -4.66
CA GLN A 95 7.13 6.24 -4.63
C GLN A 95 7.07 7.74 -4.34
N ILE A 96 7.64 8.17 -3.22
CA ILE A 96 7.61 9.57 -2.81
C ILE A 96 9.01 10.15 -2.94
N THR A 97 9.13 11.25 -3.66
CA THR A 97 10.33 12.11 -3.65
C THR A 97 10.04 13.35 -2.83
N SER A 98 11.07 13.99 -2.25
CA SER A 98 10.86 15.05 -1.27
C SER A 98 10.19 16.30 -1.86
N GLY A 99 10.35 16.57 -3.15
CA GLY A 99 9.65 17.64 -3.86
C GLY A 99 8.27 17.28 -4.43
N SER A 100 7.76 16.07 -4.23
CA SER A 100 6.51 15.64 -4.89
C SER A 100 5.24 16.16 -4.19
N PRO A 101 4.11 16.28 -4.92
CA PRO A 101 2.81 16.62 -4.32
C PRO A 101 2.39 15.63 -3.22
N GLU A 102 2.73 14.36 -3.36
CA GLU A 102 2.51 13.31 -2.35
C GLU A 102 3.26 13.63 -1.05
N ALA A 103 4.53 14.05 -1.14
CA ALA A 103 5.31 14.44 0.03
C ALA A 103 4.72 15.65 0.75
N GLU A 104 4.22 16.65 0.01
CA GLU A 104 3.55 17.81 0.61
C GLU A 104 2.25 17.42 1.32
N LYS A 105 1.43 16.55 0.72
CA LYS A 105 0.21 16.06 1.40
C LYS A 105 0.54 15.29 2.68
N LEU A 106 1.54 14.42 2.66
CA LEU A 106 1.98 13.70 3.86
C LEU A 106 2.54 14.63 4.93
N ARG A 107 3.32 15.65 4.55
CA ARG A 107 3.80 16.68 5.49
C ARG A 107 2.65 17.45 6.10
N LYS A 108 1.64 17.80 5.30
CA LYS A 108 0.45 18.51 5.77
C LYS A 108 -0.33 17.65 6.76
N ALA A 109 -0.60 16.38 6.42
CA ALA A 109 -1.26 15.43 7.31
C ALA A 109 -0.52 15.34 8.66
N LEU A 110 0.79 15.04 8.64
CA LEU A 110 1.60 14.90 9.86
C LEU A 110 1.70 16.15 10.74
N ARG A 111 1.36 17.32 10.21
CA ARG A 111 1.39 18.61 10.93
C ARG A 111 0.00 19.15 11.24
N SER A 112 -1.07 18.51 10.76
CA SER A 112 -2.41 19.01 10.98
C SER A 112 -2.78 18.89 12.46
N PRO A 113 -3.37 19.93 13.07
CA PRO A 113 -3.94 19.82 14.40
C PRO A 113 -5.29 19.06 14.40
N ASP A 114 -5.89 18.85 13.23
CA ASP A 114 -7.09 18.03 13.06
C ASP A 114 -6.68 16.58 12.78
N GLU A 115 -7.13 15.67 13.65
CA GLU A 115 -6.82 14.24 13.52
C GLU A 115 -7.39 13.65 12.22
N GLN A 116 -8.55 14.16 11.75
CA GLN A 116 -9.21 13.65 10.54
C GLN A 116 -8.42 13.92 9.26
N ASP A 117 -7.59 14.95 9.23
CA ASP A 117 -6.73 15.29 8.09
C ASP A 117 -5.60 14.27 7.86
N SER A 118 -5.36 13.37 8.83
CA SER A 118 -4.34 12.33 8.77
C SER A 118 -4.89 10.93 8.54
N ASP A 119 -6.21 10.79 8.42
CA ASP A 119 -6.86 9.50 8.30
C ASP A 119 -6.65 8.87 6.91
N ILE A 120 -6.35 7.58 6.92
CA ILE A 120 -6.34 6.74 5.72
C ILE A 120 -7.58 5.86 5.79
N PHE A 121 -8.45 5.97 4.79
CA PHE A 121 -9.72 5.26 4.78
C PHE A 121 -9.61 3.95 4.01
N PHE A 122 -10.13 2.88 4.59
CA PHE A 122 -10.28 1.58 3.95
C PHE A 122 -11.76 1.28 3.80
N SER A 123 -12.28 1.46 2.59
CA SER A 123 -13.69 1.25 2.27
C SER A 123 -13.89 -0.19 1.78
N ALA A 124 -14.67 -0.97 2.54
CA ALA A 124 -15.06 -2.31 2.17
C ALA A 124 -16.24 -2.27 1.21
N MET A 125 -16.06 -2.89 0.05
CA MET A 125 -17.02 -2.86 -1.04
C MET A 125 -17.52 -4.26 -1.36
N VAL A 126 -18.81 -4.38 -1.68
CA VAL A 126 -19.45 -5.62 -2.12
C VAL A 126 -20.12 -5.44 -3.47
N ALA A 127 -20.11 -6.49 -4.28
CA ALA A 127 -20.91 -6.60 -5.49
C ALA A 127 -22.07 -7.55 -5.20
N THR A 128 -23.28 -7.08 -5.46
CA THR A 128 -24.52 -7.85 -5.37
C THR A 128 -25.23 -7.87 -6.72
N PHE A 129 -26.31 -8.63 -6.84
CA PHE A 129 -27.18 -8.56 -8.02
C PHE A 129 -27.80 -7.17 -8.24
N SER A 130 -27.97 -6.38 -7.18
CA SER A 130 -28.49 -5.01 -7.25
C SER A 130 -27.44 -3.96 -7.61
N GLY A 131 -26.17 -4.35 -7.70
CA GLY A 131 -25.05 -3.47 -7.96
C GLY A 131 -24.00 -3.48 -6.85
N ASN A 132 -23.10 -2.50 -6.91
CA ASN A 132 -22.00 -2.35 -5.95
C ASN A 132 -22.45 -1.50 -4.76
N LYS A 133 -22.02 -1.87 -3.56
CA LYS A 133 -22.34 -1.13 -2.32
C LYS A 133 -21.11 -1.07 -1.41
N GLN A 134 -20.89 0.07 -0.77
CA GLN A 134 -19.97 0.20 0.36
C GLN A 134 -20.64 -0.30 1.64
N ILE A 135 -19.94 -1.11 2.43
CA ILE A 135 -20.46 -1.75 3.64
C ILE A 135 -19.64 -1.44 4.90
N GLY A 136 -18.54 -0.72 4.74
CA GLY A 136 -17.61 -0.30 5.78
C GLY A 136 -16.58 0.64 5.20
#